data_AF-A0A920ECA6-F1
#
_entry.id   AF-A0A920ECA6-F1
#
_cell.length_a   1.000
_cell.length_b   1.000
_cell.length_c   1.000
_cell.angle_alpha   90.00
_cell.angle_beta   90.00
_cell.angle_gamma   90.00
#
_symmetry.space_group_name_H-M   'P 1'
#
loop_
_entity.id
_entity.type
_entity.pdbx_description
1 polymer ?
#
loop_
_entity_poly.entity_id
_entity_poly.type
_entity_poly.pdbx_seq_one_letter_code
_entity_poly.pdbx_strand_id
1 'polypeptide(L)'
;MVQFINAKDSDILETASIQRIVGFLIAPSLFFGGVFGGALVGLSDDVYDFSQLWLTIAGVLWITACGSATLLFRPPFLTFPDQSRFQRPLTAVLHLSLVIMLVVMVWKPGL
;
A
#
# COMPACT_ATOMS: atom_id res chain seq x y z
N MET A 1 -18.74 -25.79 -31.07
CA MET A 1 -19.48 -24.91 -30.12
C MET A 1 -18.44 -23.99 -29.47
N VAL A 2 -17.96 -22.99 -30.23
CA VAL A 2 -16.87 -22.09 -29.83
C VAL A 2 -17.45 -20.71 -29.58
N GLN A 3 -17.38 -20.32 -28.31
CA GLN A 3 -17.29 -18.99 -27.71
C GLN A 3 -17.62 -17.77 -28.60
N PHE A 4 -18.76 -17.14 -28.32
CA PHE A 4 -18.85 -15.68 -28.35
C PHE A 4 -18.65 -15.18 -26.92
N ILE A 5 -17.40 -14.98 -26.51
CA ILE A 5 -17.12 -14.10 -25.37
C ILE A 5 -17.44 -12.70 -25.86
N ASN A 6 -18.43 -12.07 -25.24
CA ASN A 6 -18.83 -10.70 -25.52
C ASN A 6 -17.63 -9.78 -25.24
N ALA A 7 -17.36 -8.79 -26.11
CA ALA A 7 -16.23 -7.86 -25.92
C ALA A 7 -16.25 -7.16 -24.55
N LYS A 8 -17.45 -6.94 -23.99
CA LYS A 8 -17.62 -6.41 -22.64
C LYS A 8 -17.13 -7.37 -21.54
N ASP A 9 -17.27 -8.67 -21.74
CA ASP A 9 -16.87 -9.67 -20.75
C ASP A 9 -15.34 -9.86 -20.76
N SER A 10 -14.68 -9.74 -21.93
CA SER A 10 -13.21 -9.77 -21.99
C SER A 10 -12.57 -8.58 -21.25
N ASP A 11 -13.11 -7.37 -21.40
CA ASP A 11 -12.58 -6.18 -20.73
C ASP A 11 -12.68 -6.28 -19.20
N ILE A 12 -13.78 -6.84 -18.70
CA ILE A 12 -13.99 -7.07 -17.26
C ILE A 12 -12.99 -8.10 -16.73
N LEU A 13 -12.77 -9.19 -17.46
CA LEU A 13 -11.82 -10.25 -17.09
C LEU A 13 -10.38 -9.74 -17.10
N GLU A 14 -10.01 -8.92 -18.08
CA GLU A 14 -8.69 -8.30 -18.16
C GLU A 14 -8.47 -7.33 -16.98
N THR A 15 -9.44 -6.45 -16.72
CA THR A 15 -9.38 -5.49 -15.61
C THR A 15 -9.24 -6.20 -14.26
N ALA A 16 -10.01 -7.27 -14.02
CA ALA A 16 -9.92 -8.06 -12.80
C ALA A 16 -8.57 -8.76 -12.65
N SER A 17 -8.00 -9.25 -13.75
CA SER A 17 -6.68 -9.88 -13.78
C SER A 17 -5.57 -8.87 -13.48
N ILE A 18 -5.63 -7.69 -14.10
CA ILE A 18 -4.68 -6.59 -13.84
C ILE A 18 -4.73 -6.19 -12.37
N GLN A 19 -5.92 -5.98 -11.80
CA GLN A 19 -6.04 -5.61 -10.38
C GLN A 19 -5.44 -6.66 -9.44
N ARG A 20 -5.57 -7.95 -9.77
CA ARG A 20 -4.99 -9.04 -8.99
C ARG A 20 -3.47 -9.06 -9.06
N ILE A 21 -2.90 -8.86 -10.25
CA ILE A 21 -1.45 -8.80 -10.46
C ILE A 21 -0.87 -7.57 -9.76
N VAL A 22 -1.51 -6.41 -9.94
CA VAL A 22 -1.13 -5.16 -9.27
C VAL A 22 -1.17 -5.33 -7.76
N GLY A 23 -2.23 -5.91 -7.21
CA GLY A 23 -2.33 -6.18 -5.77
C GLY A 23 -1.24 -7.13 -5.26
N PHE A 24 -0.92 -8.17 -6.03
CA PHE A 24 0.14 -9.12 -5.70
C PHE A 24 1.54 -8.48 -5.71
N LEU A 25 1.78 -7.45 -6.51
CA LEU A 25 3.07 -6.76 -6.57
C LEU A 25 3.14 -5.58 -5.59
N ILE A 26 2.09 -4.77 -5.50
CA ILE A 26 2.07 -3.55 -4.69
C ILE A 26 2.06 -3.88 -3.20
N ALA A 27 1.24 -4.82 -2.75
CA ALA A 27 1.14 -5.11 -1.31
C ALA A 27 2.48 -5.57 -0.69
N PRO A 28 3.21 -6.56 -1.25
CA PRO A 28 4.51 -6.95 -0.70
C PRO A 28 5.60 -5.90 -0.95
N SER A 29 5.59 -5.18 -2.07
CA SER A 29 6.61 -4.13 -2.31
C SER A 29 6.46 -2.96 -1.34
N LEU A 30 5.23 -2.53 -1.03
CA LEU A 30 4.93 -1.51 -0.02
C LEU A 30 5.38 -1.96 1.37
N PHE A 31 5.14 -3.22 1.72
CA PHE A 31 5.57 -3.79 2.99
C PHE A 31 7.10 -3.82 3.09
N PHE A 32 7.79 -4.41 2.12
CA PHE A 32 9.25 -4.47 2.12
C PHE A 32 9.90 -3.09 2.05
N GLY A 33 9.32 -2.13 1.32
CA GLY A 33 9.83 -0.77 1.23
C GLY A 33 9.96 -0.10 2.60
N GLY A 34 8.96 -0.23 3.48
CA GLY A 34 9.05 0.33 4.83
C GLY A 34 9.94 -0.48 5.77
N VAL A 35 9.98 -1.81 5.65
CA VAL A 35 10.93 -2.65 6.42
C VAL A 35 12.38 -2.27 6.09
N PHE A 36 12.71 -2.14 4.80
CA PHE A 36 14.06 -1.71 4.39
C PHE A 36 14.33 -0.26 4.78
N GLY A 37 13.35 0.64 4.65
CA GLY A 37 13.48 2.01 5.14
C GLY A 37 13.78 2.08 6.63
N GLY A 38 13.04 1.35 7.46
CA GLY A 38 13.29 1.26 8.90
C GLY A 38 14.64 0.61 9.22
N ALA A 39 15.02 -0.44 8.50
CA ALA A 39 16.33 -1.07 8.67
C ALA A 39 17.48 -0.09 8.35
N LEU A 40 17.33 0.74 7.32
CA LEU A 40 18.31 1.78 6.98
C LEU A 40 18.44 2.84 8.08
N VAL A 41 17.33 3.21 8.73
CA VAL A 41 17.36 4.12 9.89
C VAL A 41 18.13 3.47 11.04
N GLY A 42 17.85 2.21 11.37
CA GLY A 42 18.53 1.49 12.44
C GLY A 42 20.01 1.18 12.18
N LEU A 43 20.43 1.14 10.92
CA LEU A 43 21.83 1.01 10.51
C LEU A 43 22.54 2.35 10.37
N SER A 44 21.83 3.47 10.49
CA SER A 44 22.45 4.79 10.42
C SER A 44 23.23 5.04 11.70
N ASP A 45 24.48 5.46 11.56
CA ASP A 45 25.41 5.71 12.67
C ASP A 45 25.04 7.04 13.37
N ASP A 46 23.99 7.02 14.20
CA ASP A 46 23.37 8.16 14.92
C ASP A 46 22.92 9.35 14.05
N VAL A 47 22.93 9.23 12.72
CA VAL A 47 22.45 10.27 11.80
C VAL A 47 20.93 10.40 11.86
N TYR A 48 20.24 9.27 11.97
CA TYR A 48 18.79 9.16 12.00
C TYR A 48 18.36 8.28 13.17
N ASP A 49 17.34 8.75 13.89
CA ASP A 49 16.76 8.07 15.04
C ASP A 49 15.23 8.04 14.89
N PHE A 50 14.60 6.94 15.30
CA PHE A 50 13.15 6.80 15.30
C PHE A 50 12.45 7.82 16.20
N SER A 51 13.16 8.41 17.17
CA SER A 51 12.67 9.54 17.96
C SER A 51 12.35 10.79 17.14
N GLN A 52 12.92 10.93 15.93
CA GLN A 52 12.64 12.06 15.05
C GLN A 52 11.17 12.01 14.58
N LEU A 53 10.47 13.12 14.77
CA LEU A 53 9.02 13.21 14.56
C LEU A 53 8.61 12.83 13.13
N TRP A 54 9.38 13.24 12.12
CA TRP A 54 9.11 12.89 10.73
C TRP A 54 9.24 11.38 10.45
N LEU A 55 10.19 10.69 11.09
CA LEU A 55 10.36 9.23 10.98
C LEU A 55 9.24 8.47 11.68
N THR A 56 8.86 8.89 12.89
CA THR A 56 7.73 8.28 13.60
C THR A 56 6.42 8.43 12.82
N ILE A 57 6.13 9.64 12.33
CA ILE A 57 4.90 9.89 11.54
C ILE A 57 4.91 9.05 10.26
N ALA A 58 6.04 9.00 9.54
CA ALA A 58 6.14 8.17 8.36
C ALA A 58 5.96 6.68 8.66
N GLY A 59 6.50 6.18 9.78
CA GLY A 59 6.28 4.80 10.23
C GLY A 59 4.81 4.48 10.47
N VAL A 60 4.07 5.37 11.14
CA VAL A 60 2.62 5.22 11.37
C VAL A 60 1.83 5.25 10.05
N LEU A 61 2.17 6.18 9.16
CA LEU A 61 1.54 6.27 7.84
C LEU A 61 1.83 5.05 6.97
N TRP A 62 3.04 4.50 7.04
CA TRP A 62 3.42 3.27 6.36
C TRP A 62 2.58 2.08 6.86
N ILE A 63 2.44 1.88 8.17
CA ILE A 63 1.57 0.83 8.73
C ILE A 63 0.12 1.02 8.28
N THR A 64 -0.37 2.26 8.26
CA THR A 64 -1.72 2.59 7.76
C THR A 64 -1.88 2.26 6.28
N ALA A 65 -0.86 2.54 5.46
CA ALA A 65 -0.82 2.20 4.05
C ALA A 65 -0.81 0.68 3.84
N CYS A 66 -0.01 -0.06 4.59
CA CYS A 66 0.03 -1.52 4.55
C CYS A 66 -1.32 -2.14 4.97
N GLY A 67 -1.94 -1.64 6.04
CA GLY A 67 -3.28 -2.05 6.46
C GLY A 67 -4.32 -1.81 5.37
N SER A 68 -4.28 -0.64 4.73
CA SER A 68 -5.20 -0.31 3.63
C SER A 68 -4.96 -1.20 2.41
N ALA A 69 -3.69 -1.44 2.04
CA ALA A 69 -3.31 -2.30 0.92
C ALA A 69 -3.73 -3.76 1.14
N THR A 70 -3.57 -4.31 2.35
CA THR A 70 -3.98 -5.68 2.66
C THR A 70 -5.50 -5.86 2.65
N LEU A 71 -6.27 -4.84 3.03
CA LEU A 71 -7.73 -4.85 2.95
C LEU A 71 -8.24 -4.66 1.50
N LEU A 72 -7.54 -3.88 0.67
CA LEU A 72 -7.86 -3.67 -0.75
C LEU A 72 -7.49 -4.89 -1.60
N PHE A 73 -6.26 -5.35 -1.46
CA PHE A 73 -5.68 -6.45 -2.20
C PHE A 73 -5.67 -7.68 -1.31
N ARG A 74 -6.86 -8.24 -1.10
CA ARG A 74 -7.09 -9.38 -0.22
C ARG A 74 -6.11 -10.52 -0.54
N PRO A 75 -5.22 -10.90 0.38
CA PRO A 75 -4.32 -12.01 0.13
C PRO A 75 -5.12 -13.32 0.08
N PRO A 76 -4.73 -14.29 -0.77
CA PRO A 76 -5.47 -15.53 -0.94
C PRO A 76 -5.51 -16.40 0.32
N PHE A 77 -4.62 -16.14 1.29
CA PHE A 77 -4.55 -16.85 2.57
C PHE A 77 -5.37 -16.21 3.69
N LEU A 78 -5.98 -15.03 3.50
CA LEU A 78 -6.86 -14.39 4.50
C LEU A 78 -8.31 -14.29 4.01
N THR A 79 -9.24 -14.61 4.91
CA THR A 79 -10.68 -14.49 4.65
C THR A 79 -11.25 -13.32 5.44
N PHE A 80 -11.73 -12.30 4.72
CA PHE A 80 -12.38 -11.12 5.29
C PHE A 80 -13.86 -11.04 4.87
N PRO A 81 -14.72 -10.43 5.71
CA PRO A 81 -16.09 -10.09 5.32
C PRO A 81 -16.10 -9.08 4.16
N ASP A 82 -17.22 -8.97 3.43
CA ASP A 82 -17.30 -8.12 2.24
C ASP A 82 -16.92 -6.66 2.55
N GLN A 83 -15.86 -6.18 1.90
CA GLN A 83 -15.34 -4.81 2.03
C GLN A 83 -15.68 -3.95 0.81
N SER A 84 -16.55 -4.41 -0.10
CA SER A 84 -16.93 -3.71 -1.33
C SER A 84 -17.33 -2.24 -1.08
N ARG A 85 -18.08 -1.98 0.00
CA ARG A 85 -18.48 -0.64 0.45
C ARG A 85 -17.31 0.28 0.78
N PHE A 86 -16.20 -0.28 1.25
CA PHE A 86 -15.04 0.45 1.75
C PHE A 86 -13.89 0.55 0.74
N GLN A 87 -14.02 -0.01 -0.46
CA GLN A 87 -12.94 0.06 -1.45
C GLN A 87 -12.53 1.50 -1.79
N ARG A 88 -13.50 2.40 -1.99
CA ARG A 88 -13.21 3.82 -2.26
C ARG A 88 -12.48 4.51 -1.11
N PRO A 89 -12.98 4.49 0.14
CA PRO A 89 -12.26 5.12 1.25
C PRO A 89 -10.92 4.46 1.53
N LEU A 90 -10.78 3.13 1.40
CA LEU A 90 -9.49 2.46 1.57
C LEU A 90 -8.47 2.90 0.52
N THR A 91 -8.87 3.03 -0.75
CA THR A 91 -8.00 3.56 -1.80
C THR A 91 -7.61 5.00 -1.50
N ALA A 92 -8.53 5.82 -1.01
CA ALA A 92 -8.24 7.19 -0.61
C ALA A 92 -7.24 7.25 0.56
N VAL A 93 -7.43 6.44 1.60
CA VAL A 93 -6.52 6.35 2.75
C VAL A 93 -5.13 5.88 2.33
N LEU A 94 -5.05 4.85 1.47
CA LEU A 94 -3.80 4.38 0.89
C LEU A 94 -3.05 5.52 0.21
N HIS A 95 -3.66 6.20 -0.75
CA HIS A 95 -2.99 7.27 -1.49
C HIS A 95 -2.66 8.48 -0.61
N LEU A 96 -3.59 8.88 0.26
CA LEU A 96 -3.37 10.01 1.17
C LEU A 96 -2.22 9.73 2.14
N SER A 97 -2.13 8.52 2.69
CA SER A 97 -1.03 8.13 3.58
C SER A 97 0.32 8.19 2.86
N LEU A 98 0.39 7.74 1.60
CA LEU A 98 1.60 7.83 0.78
C LEU A 98 2.00 9.28 0.48
N VAL A 99 1.03 10.14 0.14
CA VAL A 99 1.29 11.56 -0.16
C VAL A 99 1.79 12.30 1.06
N ILE A 100 1.13 12.13 2.22
CA ILE A 100 1.55 12.78 3.46
C ILE A 100 2.93 12.25 3.88
N MET A 101 3.17 10.95 3.77
CA MET A 101 4.48 10.35 4.05
C MET A 101 5.58 10.95 3.16
N LEU A 102 5.31 11.13 1.86
CA LEU A 102 6.23 11.79 0.93
C LEU A 102 6.53 13.24 1.37
N VAL A 103 5.50 14.01 1.72
CA VAL A 103 5.66 15.40 2.18
C VAL A 103 6.52 15.46 3.45
N VAL A 104 6.24 14.59 4.43
CA VAL A 104 6.99 14.52 5.69
C VAL A 104 8.45 14.14 5.44
N MET A 105 8.72 13.21 4.52
CA MET A 105 10.07 12.77 4.15
C MET A 105 10.87 13.82 3.37
N VAL A 106 10.20 14.69 2.61
CA VAL A 106 10.85 15.76 1.84
C VAL A 106 11.14 16.97 2.71
N TRP A 107 10.14 17.44 3.47
CA TRP A 107 10.28 18.64 4.30
C TRP A 107 10.96 18.38 5.64
N LYS A 108 10.91 17.14 6.15
CA LYS A 108 11.56 16.70 7.40
C LYS A 108 11.31 17.67 8.56
N PRO A 109 10.05 17.91 8.94
CA PRO A 109 9.72 18.82 10.03
C PRO A 109 10.39 18.35 11.34
N GLY A 110 11.11 19.26 12.00
CA GLY A 110 11.79 18.98 13.27
C GLY A 110 13.22 18.42 13.13
N LEU A 111 13.79 18.45 11.93
CA LEU A 111 15.22 18.27 11.67
C LEU A 111 15.93 19.63 11.67
#